data_AF-A0A9P1AIQ6-F1
#
_entry.id   AF-A0A9P1AIQ6-F1
#
_cell.length_a   1.000
_cell.length_b   1.000
_cell.length_c   1.000
_cell.angle_alpha   90.00
_cell.angle_beta   90.00
_cell.angle_gamma   90.00
#
_symmetry.space_group_name_H-M   'P 1'
#
loop_
_entity.id
_entity.type
_entity.pdbx_description
1 polymer ?
#
loop_
_entity_poly.entity_id
_entity_poly.type
_entity_poly.pdbx_seq_one_letter_code
_entity_poly.pdbx_strand_id
1 'polypeptide(L)'
;MDYCLLVFSSVVSVLFLISIIRYFRPSQPARTKATERRRSFGTQNRSSDSPKSARKVVEMHDVQELKHLSMTELEQFNVQFCKFTDRYWREIFRRQNDSHHPDQINVSRLQTSNIITALDENLPPGALREITVIGLVPKPFSSRKCEVMRYLRDRLTNSPDVELTFKGDHLRITAAGRS
;
A
#
# COMPACT_ATOMS: atom_id res chain seq x y z
N MET A 1 -3.50 -35.96 42.60
CA MET A 1 -2.79 -35.99 41.30
C MET A 1 -3.00 -34.69 40.52
N ASP A 2 -3.66 -33.68 41.11
CA ASP A 2 -4.22 -32.53 40.38
C ASP A 2 -3.36 -31.26 40.44
N TYR A 3 -2.40 -31.20 41.37
CA TYR A 3 -1.46 -30.08 41.49
C TYR A 3 -0.49 -29.99 40.30
N CYS A 4 -0.04 -31.12 39.76
CA CYS A 4 0.87 -31.14 38.62
C CYS A 4 0.21 -30.61 37.34
N LEU A 5 -1.08 -30.90 37.13
CA LEU A 5 -1.85 -30.42 35.98
C LEU A 5 -2.09 -28.90 36.04
N LEU A 6 -2.34 -28.36 37.24
CA LEU A 6 -2.49 -26.91 37.44
C LEU A 6 -1.19 -26.15 37.21
N VAL A 7 -0.05 -26.69 37.66
CA VAL A 7 1.26 -26.07 37.42
C VAL A 7 1.64 -26.17 35.94
N PHE A 8 1.34 -27.28 35.26
CA PHE A 8 1.62 -27.40 33.83
C PHE A 8 0.77 -26.44 32.99
N SER A 9 -0.51 -26.30 33.33
CA SER A 9 -1.43 -25.37 32.68
C SER A 9 -1.02 -23.90 32.86
N SER A 10 -0.54 -23.53 34.05
CA SER A 10 -0.08 -22.16 34.31
C SER A 10 1.20 -21.83 33.55
N VAL A 11 2.16 -22.77 33.49
CA VAL A 11 3.41 -22.58 32.74
C VAL A 11 3.15 -22.46 31.24
N VAL A 12 2.28 -23.30 30.66
CA VAL A 12 1.91 -23.21 29.24
C VAL A 12 1.19 -21.90 28.92
N SER A 13 0.30 -21.44 29.80
CA SER A 13 -0.39 -20.15 29.64
C SER A 13 0.57 -18.95 29.70
N VAL A 14 1.54 -18.96 30.61
CA VAL A 14 2.55 -17.89 30.72
C VAL A 14 3.45 -17.86 29.49
N LEU A 15 3.88 -19.02 28.99
CA LEU A 15 4.70 -19.10 27.78
C LEU A 15 3.93 -18.64 26.54
N PHE A 16 2.63 -18.95 26.45
CA PHE A 16 1.77 -18.48 25.37
C PHE A 16 1.62 -16.95 25.39
N LEU A 17 1.41 -16.35 26.57
CA LEU A 17 1.36 -14.89 26.73
C LEU A 17 2.68 -14.21 26.36
N ILE A 18 3.82 -14.77 26.76
CA ILE A 18 5.15 -14.24 26.38
C ILE A 18 5.36 -14.32 24.86
N SER A 19 4.90 -15.41 24.22
CA SER A 19 4.98 -15.58 22.77
C SER A 19 4.16 -14.51 22.03
N ILE A 20 2.92 -14.24 22.49
CA ILE A 20 2.08 -13.18 21.93
C ILE A 20 2.75 -11.80 22.09
N ILE A 21 3.28 -11.50 23.28
CA ILE A 21 3.93 -10.20 23.55
C ILE A 21 5.19 -10.02 22.68
N ARG A 22 5.98 -11.08 22.46
CA ARG A 22 7.15 -11.01 21.57
C ARG A 22 6.77 -10.91 20.09
N TYR A 23 5.67 -11.52 19.68
CA TYR A 23 5.18 -11.44 18.30
C TYR A 23 4.55 -10.08 17.98
N PHE A 24 3.91 -9.42 18.97
CA PHE A 24 3.29 -8.11 18.80
C PHE A 24 4.20 -6.91 19.11
N ARG A 25 5.43 -7.12 19.59
CA ARG A 25 6.38 -6.03 19.81
C ARG A 25 7.07 -5.69 18.48
N PRO A 26 6.81 -4.52 17.87
CA PRO A 26 7.50 -4.12 16.65
C PRO A 26 8.98 -3.95 17.01
N SER A 27 9.87 -4.69 16.35
CA SER A 27 11.30 -4.41 16.42
C SER A 27 11.53 -3.02 15.86
N GLN A 28 11.78 -2.03 16.71
CA GLN A 28 12.28 -0.76 16.22
C GLN A 28 13.65 -0.99 15.61
N PRO A 29 13.88 -0.63 14.33
CA PRO A 29 15.24 -0.60 13.81
C PRO A 29 16.03 0.43 14.60
N ALA A 30 17.20 0.01 15.08
CA ALA A 30 18.14 0.87 15.77
C ALA A 30 18.44 2.12 14.93
N ARG A 31 18.12 3.28 15.49
CA ARG A 31 18.35 4.59 14.90
C ARG A 31 19.84 4.93 15.04
N THR A 32 20.66 4.56 14.06
CA THR A 32 22.02 5.10 13.91
C THR A 32 21.93 6.54 13.41
N LYS A 33 22.49 7.46 14.19
CA LYS A 33 22.51 8.91 13.91
C LYS A 33 23.49 9.22 12.78
N ALA A 34 23.06 10.14 11.92
CA ALA A 34 23.76 10.73 10.79
C ALA A 34 25.05 11.49 11.15
N THR A 35 26.06 11.42 10.28
CA THR A 35 26.91 12.52 9.73
C THR A 35 27.79 11.84 8.64
N GLU A 36 28.25 12.39 7.51
CA GLU A 36 28.48 13.74 7.03
C GLU A 36 28.77 13.70 5.50
N ARG A 37 28.38 14.75 4.78
CA ARG A 37 28.93 15.30 3.51
C ARG A 37 29.77 14.40 2.57
N ARG A 38 29.39 14.35 1.27
CA ARG A 38 30.02 15.13 0.17
C ARG A 38 29.49 14.72 -1.22
N ARG A 39 29.42 15.73 -2.09
CA ARG A 39 29.26 15.65 -3.56
C ARG A 39 30.26 14.69 -4.21
N SER A 40 29.87 13.98 -5.26
CA SER A 40 30.42 14.12 -6.63
C SER A 40 29.97 12.98 -7.56
N PHE A 41 29.85 13.35 -8.84
CA PHE A 41 29.62 12.49 -9.99
C PHE A 41 30.61 11.32 -10.08
N GLY A 42 30.11 10.16 -10.50
CA GLY A 42 30.95 9.00 -10.82
C GLY A 42 30.14 7.82 -11.32
N THR A 43 30.05 7.70 -12.65
CA THR A 43 29.62 6.52 -13.39
C THR A 43 30.49 5.32 -13.02
N GLN A 44 29.92 4.20 -12.56
CA GLN A 44 30.50 2.87 -12.85
C GLN A 44 29.54 1.71 -12.54
N ASN A 45 29.46 0.82 -13.53
CA ASN A 45 28.79 -0.48 -13.54
C ASN A 45 29.01 -1.29 -12.26
N ARG A 46 27.92 -1.79 -11.68
CA ARG A 46 27.92 -3.05 -10.95
C ARG A 46 26.74 -3.90 -11.41
N SER A 47 27.07 -4.87 -12.24
CA SER A 47 26.36 -6.13 -12.41
C SER A 47 26.11 -6.74 -11.02
N SER A 48 24.87 -6.66 -10.55
CA SER A 48 24.37 -7.50 -9.47
C SER A 48 23.73 -8.73 -10.08
N ASP A 49 24.47 -9.84 -10.04
CA ASP A 49 23.90 -11.18 -10.15
C ASP A 49 22.77 -11.30 -9.13
N SER A 50 21.54 -11.25 -9.62
CA SER A 50 20.35 -11.66 -8.89
C SER A 50 19.96 -13.07 -9.34
N PRO A 51 19.53 -13.94 -8.41
CA PRO A 51 19.46 -15.37 -8.64
C PRO A 51 18.42 -15.68 -9.71
N LYS A 52 18.83 -16.40 -10.77
CA LYS A 52 17.99 -16.90 -11.88
C LYS A 52 16.68 -17.59 -11.46
N SER A 53 16.57 -17.99 -10.18
CA SER A 53 15.37 -18.58 -9.59
C SER A 53 14.19 -17.59 -9.47
N ALA A 54 14.43 -16.34 -9.04
CA ALA A 54 13.36 -15.35 -8.93
C ALA A 54 12.81 -14.96 -10.30
N ARG A 55 13.69 -14.89 -11.31
CA ARG A 55 13.32 -14.58 -12.69
C ARG A 55 12.40 -15.65 -13.30
N LYS A 56 12.67 -16.93 -13.03
CA LYS A 56 11.89 -18.07 -13.55
C LYS A 56 10.48 -18.17 -12.94
N VAL A 57 10.31 -17.73 -11.69
CA VAL A 57 8.99 -17.65 -11.02
C VAL A 57 8.16 -16.48 -11.55
N VAL A 58 8.81 -15.35 -11.88
CA VAL A 58 8.17 -14.20 -12.53
C VAL A 58 7.75 -14.56 -13.97
N GLU A 59 8.55 -15.36 -14.69
CA GLU A 59 8.28 -15.79 -16.06
C GLU A 59 7.14 -16.82 -16.18
N MET A 60 6.98 -17.74 -15.21
CA MET A 60 5.92 -18.76 -15.27
C MET A 60 4.50 -18.22 -15.02
N HIS A 61 4.35 -17.07 -14.34
CA HIS A 61 3.03 -16.47 -14.09
C HIS A 61 2.57 -15.52 -15.20
N ASP A 62 3.40 -15.31 -16.23
CA ASP A 62 3.02 -14.50 -17.39
C ASP A 62 2.08 -15.22 -18.36
N VAL A 63 1.72 -16.48 -18.05
CA VAL A 63 1.02 -17.40 -18.95
C VAL A 63 -0.52 -17.26 -18.90
N GLN A 64 -1.08 -16.70 -17.82
CA GLN A 64 -2.53 -16.58 -17.71
C GLN A 64 -2.97 -15.17 -18.12
N GLU A 65 -3.68 -15.08 -19.25
CA GLU A 65 -4.28 -13.82 -19.69
C GLU A 65 -5.21 -13.30 -18.60
N LEU A 66 -4.80 -12.21 -17.95
CA LEU A 66 -5.51 -11.65 -16.79
C LEU A 66 -6.99 -11.40 -17.09
N LYS A 67 -7.32 -11.08 -18.36
CA LYS A 67 -8.68 -10.83 -18.87
C LYS A 67 -9.69 -11.94 -18.52
N HIS A 68 -9.26 -13.20 -18.46
CA HIS A 68 -10.17 -14.32 -18.17
C HIS A 68 -10.34 -14.61 -16.69
N LEU A 69 -9.51 -14.01 -15.83
CA LEU A 69 -9.64 -14.14 -14.39
C LEU A 69 -10.81 -13.29 -13.90
N SER A 70 -11.63 -13.86 -13.02
CA SER A 70 -12.64 -13.12 -12.28
C SER A 70 -12.01 -12.11 -11.30
N MET A 71 -12.82 -11.15 -10.83
CA MET A 71 -12.34 -10.17 -9.85
C MET A 71 -11.83 -10.82 -8.56
N THR A 72 -12.49 -11.89 -8.11
CA THR A 72 -12.12 -12.62 -6.90
C THR A 72 -10.80 -13.36 -7.06
N GLU A 73 -10.55 -13.99 -8.22
CA GLU A 73 -9.27 -14.65 -8.52
C GLU A 73 -8.12 -13.63 -8.56
N LEU A 74 -8.34 -12.48 -9.21
CA LEU A 74 -7.34 -11.41 -9.24
C LEU A 74 -6.98 -10.93 -7.83
N GLU A 75 -7.95 -10.78 -6.93
CA GLU A 75 -7.70 -10.38 -5.54
C GLU A 75 -6.90 -11.44 -4.78
N GLN A 76 -7.25 -12.72 -4.94
CA GLN A 76 -6.51 -13.83 -4.34
C GLN A 76 -5.06 -13.87 -4.83
N PHE A 77 -4.85 -13.76 -6.14
CA PHE A 77 -3.51 -13.75 -6.72
C PHE A 77 -2.72 -12.52 -6.31
N ASN A 78 -3.35 -11.34 -6.22
CA ASN A 78 -2.69 -10.16 -5.70
C ASN A 78 -2.19 -10.39 -4.26
N VAL A 79 -2.99 -10.99 -3.38
CA VAL A 79 -2.54 -11.31 -2.02
C VAL A 79 -1.35 -12.27 -2.01
N GLN A 80 -1.34 -13.27 -2.89
CA GLN A 80 -0.29 -14.28 -2.97
C GLN A 80 1.02 -13.74 -3.58
N PHE A 81 0.91 -12.87 -4.59
CA PHE A 81 2.03 -12.50 -5.44
C PHE A 81 2.37 -11.00 -5.43
N CYS A 82 1.75 -10.18 -4.57
CA CYS A 82 2.00 -8.73 -4.51
C CYS A 82 3.46 -8.34 -4.29
N LYS A 83 4.27 -9.22 -3.70
CA LYS A 83 5.72 -8.98 -3.50
C LYS A 83 6.55 -9.15 -4.76
N PHE A 84 6.01 -9.83 -5.78
CA PHE A 84 6.74 -10.22 -6.99
C PHE A 84 6.22 -9.48 -8.23
N THR A 85 4.96 -9.09 -8.25
CA THR A 85 4.35 -8.43 -9.39
C THR A 85 3.25 -7.47 -8.98
N ASP A 86 3.14 -6.38 -9.75
CA ASP A 86 2.08 -5.39 -9.64
C ASP A 86 0.90 -5.67 -10.59
N ARG A 87 1.06 -6.62 -11.50
CA ARG A 87 0.15 -6.88 -12.62
C ARG A 87 -1.30 -7.13 -12.17
N TYR A 88 -1.49 -7.86 -11.07
CA TYR A 88 -2.82 -8.19 -10.55
C TYR A 88 -3.55 -6.97 -9.99
N TRP A 89 -2.90 -6.17 -9.14
CA TRP A 89 -3.57 -4.98 -8.60
C TRP A 89 -3.80 -3.93 -9.68
N ARG A 90 -2.90 -3.82 -10.67
CA ARG A 90 -3.08 -2.93 -11.82
C ARG A 90 -4.31 -3.33 -12.64
N GLU A 91 -4.51 -4.61 -12.88
CA GLU A 91 -5.70 -5.09 -13.61
C GLU A 91 -6.99 -4.92 -12.79
N ILE A 92 -6.95 -5.16 -11.48
CA ILE A 92 -8.07 -4.84 -10.57
C ILE A 92 -8.41 -3.35 -10.68
N PHE A 93 -7.41 -2.48 -10.52
CA PHE A 93 -7.59 -1.04 -10.58
C PHE A 93 -8.16 -0.59 -11.93
N ARG A 94 -7.61 -1.09 -13.03
CA ARG A 94 -8.09 -0.80 -14.40
C ARG A 94 -9.57 -1.15 -14.53
N ARG A 95 -9.95 -2.39 -14.23
CA ARG A 95 -11.35 -2.85 -14.34
C ARG A 95 -12.30 -2.08 -13.44
N GLN A 96 -11.86 -1.72 -12.23
CA GLN A 96 -12.67 -0.90 -11.35
C GLN A 96 -12.92 0.47 -11.98
N ASN A 97 -11.88 1.13 -12.48
CA ASN A 97 -11.97 2.51 -12.94
C ASN A 97 -12.49 2.65 -14.37
N ASP A 98 -12.43 1.60 -15.21
CA ASP A 98 -12.99 1.59 -16.57
C ASP A 98 -14.48 1.96 -16.61
N SER A 99 -15.22 1.64 -15.54
CA SER A 99 -16.67 1.89 -15.43
C SER A 99 -17.03 3.16 -14.66
N HIS A 100 -16.04 3.90 -14.11
CA HIS A 100 -16.27 5.10 -13.29
C HIS A 100 -16.10 6.38 -14.11
N HIS A 101 -16.63 7.49 -13.57
CA HIS A 101 -16.40 8.81 -14.14
C HIS A 101 -14.89 9.14 -14.13
N PRO A 102 -14.33 9.81 -15.16
CA PRO A 102 -12.90 10.13 -15.21
C PRO A 102 -12.39 10.99 -14.04
N ASP A 103 -13.28 11.77 -13.42
CA ASP A 103 -12.96 12.56 -12.21
C ASP A 103 -13.05 11.74 -10.91
N GLN A 104 -13.29 10.43 -11.00
CA GLN A 104 -13.37 9.53 -9.85
C GLN A 104 -12.31 8.44 -9.94
N ILE A 105 -11.61 8.23 -8.82
CA ILE A 105 -10.60 7.19 -8.69
C ILE A 105 -11.05 6.20 -7.62
N ASN A 106 -11.45 5.01 -8.04
CA ASN A 106 -11.84 3.92 -7.15
C ASN A 106 -10.64 3.08 -6.72
N VAL A 107 -10.40 3.05 -5.40
CA VAL A 107 -9.29 2.34 -4.78
C VAL A 107 -9.74 1.29 -3.76
N SER A 108 -11.02 0.91 -3.77
CA SER A 108 -11.64 0.09 -2.72
C SER A 108 -11.00 -1.29 -2.55
N ARG A 109 -10.57 -1.93 -3.65
CA ARG A 109 -9.98 -3.27 -3.65
C ARG A 109 -8.45 -3.26 -3.58
N LEU A 110 -7.84 -2.09 -3.42
CA LEU A 110 -6.39 -1.96 -3.34
C LEU A 110 -5.88 -2.03 -1.89
N GLN A 111 -4.67 -2.58 -1.75
CA GLN A 111 -3.87 -2.48 -0.53
C GLN A 111 -3.27 -1.09 -0.42
N THR A 112 -3.04 -0.60 0.81
CA THR A 112 -2.64 0.80 1.05
C THR A 112 -1.39 1.23 0.27
N SER A 113 -0.37 0.37 0.18
CA SER A 113 0.83 0.64 -0.63
C SER A 113 0.50 0.90 -2.10
N ASN A 114 -0.42 0.10 -2.66
CA ASN A 114 -0.79 0.18 -4.07
C ASN A 114 -1.71 1.37 -4.34
N ILE A 115 -2.47 1.83 -3.34
CA ILE A 115 -3.26 3.07 -3.44
C ILE A 115 -2.34 4.25 -3.70
N ILE A 116 -1.24 4.36 -2.95
CA ILE A 116 -0.28 5.45 -3.13
C ILE A 116 0.30 5.44 -4.54
N THR A 117 0.75 4.28 -5.01
CA THR A 117 1.26 4.11 -6.39
C THR A 117 0.20 4.46 -7.43
N ALA A 118 -1.04 3.98 -7.27
CA ALA A 118 -2.12 4.28 -8.20
C ALA A 118 -2.43 5.79 -8.25
N LEU A 119 -2.45 6.47 -7.10
CA LEU A 119 -2.66 7.92 -7.05
C LEU A 119 -1.49 8.68 -7.67
N ASP A 120 -0.26 8.24 -7.47
CA ASP A 120 0.94 8.82 -8.08
C ASP A 120 0.84 8.85 -9.60
N GLU A 121 0.47 7.71 -10.19
CA GLU A 121 0.40 7.52 -11.64
C GLU A 121 -0.83 8.17 -12.29
N ASN A 122 -1.97 8.24 -11.58
CA ASN A 122 -3.26 8.62 -12.20
C ASN A 122 -3.74 10.03 -11.85
N LEU A 123 -3.20 10.67 -10.81
CA LEU A 123 -3.50 12.08 -10.57
C LEU A 123 -2.68 12.96 -11.52
N PRO A 124 -3.28 14.01 -12.11
CA PRO A 124 -2.57 14.87 -13.03
C PRO A 124 -1.42 15.61 -12.32
N PRO A 125 -0.25 15.78 -12.98
CA PRO A 125 0.80 16.63 -12.48
C PRO A 125 0.40 18.11 -12.67
N GLY A 126 0.08 18.83 -11.60
CA GLY A 126 -0.19 20.27 -11.63
C GLY A 126 -1.59 20.66 -11.16
N ALA A 127 -2.20 21.67 -11.82
CA ALA A 127 -3.50 22.21 -11.44
C ALA A 127 -4.57 21.11 -11.44
N LEU A 128 -5.01 20.75 -10.24
CA LEU A 128 -5.97 19.68 -10.05
C LEU A 128 -7.35 20.15 -10.52
N ARG A 129 -7.90 19.41 -11.49
CA ARG A 129 -9.35 19.35 -11.65
C ARG A 129 -9.94 18.71 -10.39
N GLU A 130 -11.22 18.97 -10.13
CA GLU A 130 -11.89 18.31 -9.02
C GLU A 130 -11.84 16.79 -9.20
N ILE A 131 -11.16 16.08 -8.29
CA ILE A 131 -11.02 14.62 -8.34
C ILE A 131 -11.57 14.04 -7.04
N THR A 132 -12.33 12.97 -7.15
CA THR A 132 -12.88 12.25 -6.00
C THR A 132 -12.27 10.85 -5.91
N VAL A 133 -11.48 10.60 -4.87
CA VAL A 133 -10.97 9.27 -4.54
C VAL A 133 -12.01 8.53 -3.70
N ILE A 134 -12.44 7.36 -4.13
CA ILE A 134 -13.52 6.57 -3.49
C ILE A 134 -13.02 5.20 -3.04
N GLY A 135 -13.64 4.63 -2.01
CA GLY A 135 -13.26 3.32 -1.49
C GLY A 135 -12.21 3.37 -0.37
N LEU A 136 -12.00 4.54 0.23
CA LEU A 136 -11.22 4.68 1.45
C LEU A 136 -12.13 4.27 2.62
N VAL A 137 -11.97 3.03 3.10
CA VAL A 137 -12.81 2.33 4.10
C VAL A 137 -13.38 3.26 5.21
N PRO A 138 -14.67 3.11 5.59
CA PRO A 138 -15.40 3.99 6.51
C PRO A 138 -14.94 4.04 7.95
N LYS A 139 -13.92 3.27 8.34
CA LYS A 139 -13.45 3.31 9.71
C LYS A 139 -12.81 4.68 9.99
N PRO A 140 -13.31 5.45 10.99
CA PRO A 140 -12.66 6.68 11.41
C PRO A 140 -11.22 6.34 11.82
N PHE A 141 -10.27 7.18 11.41
CA PHE A 141 -8.83 6.99 11.64
C PHE A 141 -8.25 5.68 11.07
N SER A 142 -8.80 5.16 9.97
CA SER A 142 -8.12 4.07 9.27
C SER A 142 -6.71 4.52 8.87
N SER A 143 -5.71 3.68 9.18
CA SER A 143 -4.31 3.91 8.79
C SER A 143 -4.19 4.27 7.30
N ARG A 144 -5.04 3.62 6.48
CA ARG A 144 -5.22 3.91 5.05
C ARG A 144 -5.62 5.36 4.76
N LYS A 145 -6.65 5.91 5.42
CA LYS A 145 -7.07 7.31 5.23
C LYS A 145 -5.94 8.27 5.61
N CYS A 146 -5.27 8.02 6.74
CA CYS A 146 -4.17 8.86 7.21
C CYS A 146 -2.97 8.85 6.25
N GLU A 147 -2.60 7.67 5.74
CA GLU A 147 -1.46 7.53 4.84
C GLU A 147 -1.71 8.19 3.49
N VAL A 148 -2.90 8.01 2.91
CA VAL A 148 -3.31 8.67 1.67
C VAL A 148 -3.34 10.19 1.84
N MET A 149 -3.87 10.70 2.95
CA MET A 149 -3.85 12.13 3.24
C MET A 149 -2.44 12.68 3.37
N ARG A 150 -1.57 11.97 4.10
CA ARG A 150 -0.18 12.39 4.27
C ARG A 150 0.51 12.50 2.92
N TYR A 151 0.38 11.46 2.10
CA TYR A 151 0.94 11.45 0.75
C TYR A 151 0.41 12.59 -0.12
N LEU A 152 -0.91 12.81 -0.14
CA LEU A 152 -1.50 13.88 -0.96
C LEU A 152 -1.10 15.27 -0.46
N ARG A 153 -1.02 15.49 0.85
CA ARG A 153 -0.48 16.74 1.40
C ARG A 153 0.97 16.95 0.98
N ASP A 154 1.81 15.93 1.13
CA ASP A 154 3.23 16.01 0.75
C ASP A 154 3.37 16.34 -0.75
N ARG A 155 2.64 15.63 -1.61
CA ARG A 155 2.63 15.84 -3.07
C ARG A 155 2.12 17.23 -3.47
N LEU A 156 1.08 17.71 -2.79
CA LEU A 156 0.39 18.96 -3.11
C LEU A 156 0.88 20.14 -2.29
N THR A 157 1.97 19.99 -1.53
CA THR A 157 2.58 21.04 -0.70
C THR A 157 2.84 22.33 -1.49
N ASN A 158 3.21 22.21 -2.76
CA ASN A 158 3.50 23.34 -3.65
C ASN A 158 2.28 23.83 -4.44
N SER A 159 1.09 23.29 -4.19
CA SER A 159 -0.17 23.69 -4.82
C SER A 159 -0.99 24.50 -3.80
N PRO A 160 -0.80 25.83 -3.74
CA PRO A 160 -1.40 26.68 -2.70
C PRO A 160 -2.93 26.68 -2.73
N ASP A 161 -3.51 26.35 -3.88
CA ASP A 161 -4.94 26.38 -4.11
C ASP A 161 -5.52 24.97 -4.11
N VAL A 162 -5.13 24.05 -3.23
CA VAL A 162 -5.73 22.71 -3.19
C VAL A 162 -6.28 22.37 -1.82
N GLU A 163 -7.55 22.01 -1.79
CA GLU A 163 -8.26 21.55 -0.60
C GLU A 163 -8.52 20.04 -0.66
N LEU A 164 -8.27 19.37 0.46
CA LEU A 164 -8.52 17.95 0.65
C LEU A 164 -9.64 17.78 1.67
N THR A 165 -10.82 17.35 1.22
CA THR A 165 -12.00 17.20 2.09
C THR A 165 -12.52 15.76 2.06
N PHE A 166 -12.67 15.15 3.23
CA PHE A 166 -13.39 13.89 3.34
C PHE A 166 -14.89 14.12 3.46
N LYS A 167 -15.66 13.36 2.69
CA LYS A 167 -17.09 13.19 2.87
C LYS A 167 -17.39 11.69 2.94
N GLY A 168 -17.49 11.16 4.17
CA GLY A 168 -17.64 9.71 4.40
C GLY A 168 -16.41 8.92 3.92
N ASP A 169 -16.59 8.17 2.83
CA ASP A 169 -15.58 7.27 2.23
C ASP A 169 -14.92 7.84 0.98
N HIS A 170 -15.25 9.08 0.69
CA HIS A 170 -14.77 9.81 -0.46
C HIS A 170 -13.81 10.90 0.03
N LEU A 171 -12.65 10.96 -0.59
CA LEU A 171 -11.73 12.08 -0.49
C LEU A 171 -11.88 12.93 -1.74
N ARG A 172 -12.39 14.15 -1.56
CA ARG A 172 -12.51 15.14 -2.61
C ARG A 172 -11.25 16.00 -2.61
N ILE A 173 -10.68 16.20 -3.79
CA ILE A 173 -9.54 17.05 -4.07
C ILE A 173 -10.05 18.19 -4.93
N THR A 174 -10.10 19.42 -4.40
CA THR A 174 -10.64 20.60 -5.09
C THR A 174 -9.60 21.70 -5.21
N ALA A 175 -9.69 22.51 -6.25
CA ALA A 175 -8.94 23.76 -6.30
C ALA A 175 -9.61 24.80 -5.38
N ALA A 176 -8.86 25.46 -4.49
CA ALA A 176 -9.32 26.54 -3.65
C ALA A 176 -9.82 27.68 -4.56
N GLY A 177 -11.12 28.00 -4.48
CA GLY A 177 -11.75 29.03 -5.31
C GLY A 177 -12.87 28.55 -6.25
N ARG A 178 -13.25 27.27 -6.21
CA ARG A 178 -14.49 26.76 -6.84
C ARG A 178 -15.30 25.95 -5.83
N SER A 179 -15.84 26.63 -4.82
CA SER A 179 -16.88 26.09 -3.93
C SER A 179 -18.28 26.42 -4.43
#